data_AF-A0A843FS24-F1
#
_entry.id   AF-A0A843FS24-F1
#
_cell.length_a   1.000
_cell.length_b   1.000
_cell.length_c   1.000
_cell.angle_alpha   90.00
_cell.angle_beta   90.00
_cell.angle_gamma   90.00
#
_symmetry.space_group_name_H-M   'P 1'
#
loop_
_entity.id
_entity.type
_entity.pdbx_description
1 polymer ?
#
loop_
_entity_poly.entity_id
_entity_poly.type
_entity_poly.pdbx_seq_one_letter_code
_entity_poly.pdbx_strand_id
1 'polypeptide(L)'
;MGLDSYLYVKKYESCCEWDRDVKEKKAHFYPEELKELGEKIFENNFMSKEISYQVAYWRKANMIHKYFVDKCAEGVDDCNPVWVSVDTLEDLVKRCRDVIEHPEKARDILETSSGFFFGSTEYNEYYMRDLENTVEMLEPIIEFLKKNKNYQAVYRASW
;
A
#
# COMPACT_ATOMS: atom_id res chain seq x y z
N MET A 1 -6.00 12.44 17.66
CA MET A 1 -6.01 11.63 16.42
C MET A 1 -5.75 10.19 16.82
N GLY A 2 -5.82 9.20 15.95
CA GLY A 2 -5.58 7.79 16.30
C GLY A 2 -4.97 7.07 15.11
N LEU A 3 -4.42 5.88 15.31
CA LEU A 3 -3.77 5.12 14.25
C LEU A 3 -4.75 4.81 13.11
N ASP A 4 -4.42 5.33 11.94
CA ASP A 4 -5.05 5.07 10.66
C ASP A 4 -3.96 4.57 9.71
N SER A 5 -4.23 3.47 9.01
CA SER A 5 -3.27 2.83 8.11
C SER A 5 -3.90 2.49 6.79
N TYR A 6 -3.13 2.60 5.71
CA TYR A 6 -3.62 2.53 4.34
C TYR A 6 -2.67 1.69 3.49
N LEU A 7 -3.23 0.92 2.55
CA LEU A 7 -2.48 0.33 1.46
C LEU A 7 -2.93 0.97 0.14
N TYR A 8 -1.95 1.42 -0.63
CA TYR A 8 -2.14 1.97 -1.95
C TYR A 8 -1.59 1.02 -3.01
N VAL A 9 -2.23 1.00 -4.16
CA VAL A 9 -1.69 0.41 -5.39
C VAL A 9 -1.40 1.54 -6.36
N LYS A 10 -0.14 1.65 -6.77
CA LYS A 10 0.39 2.75 -7.57
C LYS A 10 0.92 2.28 -8.91
N LYS A 11 0.80 3.12 -9.93
CA LYS A 11 1.42 2.94 -11.25
C LYS A 11 1.90 4.27 -11.80
N TYR A 12 3.11 4.27 -12.36
CA TYR A 12 3.63 5.38 -13.13
C TYR A 12 3.28 5.20 -14.60
N GLU A 13 2.77 6.27 -15.21
CA GLU A 13 2.52 6.34 -16.64
C GLU A 13 3.24 7.53 -17.24
N SER A 14 3.99 7.28 -18.32
CA SER A 14 4.50 8.35 -19.17
C SER A 14 3.33 9.05 -19.84
N CYS A 15 3.29 10.38 -19.83
CA CYS A 15 2.28 11.14 -20.58
C CYS A 15 2.62 11.26 -22.07
N CYS A 16 3.77 10.71 -22.49
CA CYS A 16 4.23 10.68 -23.88
C CYS A 16 4.53 9.26 -24.36
N GLU A 17 4.15 9.00 -25.61
CA GLU A 17 4.49 7.80 -26.35
C GLU A 17 5.32 8.17 -27.58
N TRP A 18 6.25 7.30 -27.96
CA TRP A 18 7.02 7.47 -29.19
C TRP A 18 6.19 6.97 -30.37
N ASP A 19 5.74 7.89 -31.21
CA ASP A 19 5.06 7.55 -32.44
C ASP A 19 6.10 7.14 -33.50
N ARG A 20 6.08 5.85 -33.86
CA ARG A 20 7.05 5.27 -34.78
C ARG A 20 6.82 5.70 -36.23
N ASP A 21 5.59 6.08 -36.58
CA ASP A 21 5.21 6.40 -37.95
C ASP A 21 5.66 7.81 -38.32
N VAL A 22 5.53 8.77 -37.39
CA VAL A 22 6.04 10.14 -37.56
C VAL A 22 7.42 10.39 -36.96
N LYS A 23 8.01 9.41 -36.25
CA LYS A 23 9.30 9.54 -35.53
C LYS A 23 9.33 10.73 -34.57
N GLU A 24 8.21 10.99 -33.91
CA GLU A 24 8.03 12.07 -32.95
C GLU A 24 7.36 11.56 -31.68
N LYS A 25 7.51 12.29 -30.57
CA LYS A 25 6.77 11.99 -29.33
C LYS A 25 5.39 12.63 -29.38
N LYS A 26 4.35 11.84 -29.18
CA LYS A 26 3.00 12.36 -29.00
C LYS A 26 2.62 12.33 -27.53
N ALA A 27 2.12 13.46 -27.05
CA ALA A 27 1.47 13.60 -25.76
C ALA A 27 0.07 12.99 -25.83
N HIS A 28 -0.24 11.99 -24.98
CA HIS A 28 -1.53 11.28 -25.02
C HIS A 28 -2.44 11.60 -23.82
N PHE A 29 -1.88 12.07 -22.70
CA PHE A 29 -2.60 12.21 -21.43
C PHE A 29 -2.18 13.48 -20.67
N TYR A 30 -2.27 14.63 -21.32
CA TYR A 30 -2.08 15.92 -20.66
C TYR A 30 -3.45 16.56 -20.39
N PRO A 31 -3.77 16.92 -19.14
CA PRO A 31 -4.81 17.91 -18.86
C PRO A 31 -4.46 19.21 -19.59
N GLU A 32 -5.44 19.83 -20.26
CA GLU A 32 -5.20 21.03 -21.08
C GLU A 32 -4.61 22.17 -20.23
N GLU A 33 -4.96 22.25 -18.96
CA GLU A 33 -4.47 23.24 -18.00
C GLU A 33 -2.95 23.11 -17.71
N LEU A 34 -2.37 21.93 -17.92
CA LEU A 34 -0.95 21.67 -17.70
C LEU A 34 -0.11 21.82 -18.97
N LYS A 35 -0.73 22.08 -20.12
CA LYS A 35 -0.06 22.15 -21.43
C LYS A 35 0.97 23.26 -21.51
N GLU A 36 0.59 24.49 -21.15
CA GLU A 36 1.52 25.62 -21.12
C GLU A 36 2.67 25.41 -20.13
N LEU A 37 2.40 24.74 -19.01
CA LEU A 37 3.42 24.43 -18.00
C LEU A 37 4.39 23.38 -18.52
N GLY A 38 3.88 22.33 -19.17
CA GLY A 38 4.68 21.27 -19.79
C GLY A 38 5.64 21.81 -20.86
N GLU A 39 5.14 22.65 -21.76
CA GLU A 39 5.94 23.30 -22.81
C GLU A 39 7.04 24.21 -22.26
N LYS A 40 6.79 24.88 -21.13
CA LYS A 40 7.77 25.77 -20.49
C LYS A 40 8.83 25.04 -19.66
N ILE A 41 8.47 23.90 -19.05
CA ILE A 41 9.37 23.16 -18.15
C ILE A 41 10.18 22.09 -18.90
N PHE A 42 9.59 21.44 -19.90
CA PHE A 42 10.21 20.33 -20.59
C PHE A 42 10.32 20.62 -22.08
N GLU A 43 11.54 20.86 -22.58
CA GLU A 43 11.85 21.00 -24.02
C GLU A 43 11.37 19.81 -24.88
N ASN A 44 11.05 18.68 -24.24
CA ASN A 44 10.68 17.41 -24.88
C ASN A 44 9.46 16.72 -24.23
N ASN A 45 8.68 17.45 -23.42
CA ASN A 45 7.43 16.99 -22.80
C ASN A 45 7.56 15.68 -21.98
N PHE A 46 8.56 15.57 -21.10
CA PHE A 46 8.79 14.36 -20.26
C PHE A 46 7.92 14.31 -18.99
N MET A 47 6.66 14.74 -19.07
CA MET A 47 5.77 14.64 -17.92
C MET A 47 5.34 13.19 -17.70
N SER A 48 5.32 12.77 -16.44
CA SER A 48 4.75 11.51 -16.00
C SER A 48 3.62 11.79 -15.02
N LYS A 49 2.63 10.90 -14.99
CA LYS A 49 1.60 10.89 -13.96
C LYS A 49 1.77 9.66 -13.07
N GLU A 50 1.53 9.84 -11.79
CA GLU A 50 1.35 8.74 -10.84
C GLU A 50 -0.16 8.54 -10.64
N ILE A 51 -0.61 7.31 -10.83
CA ILE A 51 -1.97 6.91 -10.47
C ILE A 51 -1.87 6.14 -9.15
N SER A 52 -2.64 6.54 -8.14
CA SER A 52 -2.63 5.93 -6.81
C SER A 52 -4.07 5.63 -6.36
N TYR A 53 -4.34 4.36 -6.05
CA TYR A 53 -5.63 3.90 -5.54
C TYR A 53 -5.47 3.41 -4.11
N GLN A 54 -6.28 3.93 -3.18
CA GLN A 54 -6.38 3.34 -1.84
C GLN A 54 -7.18 2.05 -1.94
N VAL A 55 -6.56 0.91 -1.63
CA VAL A 55 -7.15 -0.43 -1.78
C VAL A 55 -7.42 -1.13 -0.46
N ALA A 56 -6.79 -0.69 0.63
CA ALA A 56 -7.09 -1.19 1.97
C ALA A 56 -6.97 -0.08 3.02
N TYR A 57 -7.70 -0.25 4.12
CA TYR A 57 -7.70 0.66 5.25
C TYR A 57 -7.85 -0.11 6.55
N TRP A 58 -7.05 0.25 7.55
CA TRP A 58 -7.14 -0.28 8.89
C TRP A 58 -7.30 0.85 9.91
N ARG A 59 -8.27 0.69 10.81
CA ARG A 59 -8.50 1.60 11.91
C ARG A 59 -8.01 0.96 13.21
N LYS A 60 -6.91 1.48 13.78
CA LYS A 60 -6.35 1.02 15.06
C LYS A 60 -5.99 -0.47 15.12
N ALA A 61 -5.77 -1.13 13.97
CA ALA A 61 -5.26 -2.49 13.90
C ALA A 61 -3.73 -2.48 14.12
N ASN A 62 -3.30 -2.29 15.37
CA ASN A 62 -1.90 -2.06 15.71
C ASN A 62 -0.97 -3.24 15.39
N MET A 63 -1.49 -4.47 15.42
CA MET A 63 -0.74 -5.68 15.05
C MET A 63 -0.39 -5.68 13.55
N ILE A 64 -1.30 -5.20 12.70
CA ILE A 64 -1.06 -5.08 11.25
C ILE A 64 -0.07 -3.95 10.95
N HIS A 65 -0.25 -2.81 11.61
CA HIS A 65 0.68 -1.69 11.48
C HIS A 65 2.10 -2.08 11.92
N LYS A 66 2.23 -2.71 13.09
CA LYS A 66 3.50 -3.21 13.61
C LYS A 66 4.16 -4.17 12.63
N TYR A 67 3.40 -5.09 12.03
CA TYR A 67 3.94 -5.98 11.01
C TYR A 67 4.56 -5.22 9.84
N PHE A 68 3.88 -4.22 9.28
CA PHE A 68 4.44 -3.43 8.17
C PHE A 68 5.66 -2.62 8.57
N VAL A 69 5.66 -2.04 9.78
CA VAL A 69 6.83 -1.30 10.31
C VAL A 69 8.03 -2.24 10.44
N ASP A 70 7.84 -3.41 11.06
CA ASP A 70 8.92 -4.37 11.31
C ASP A 70 9.46 -4.98 10.01
N LYS A 71 8.60 -5.25 9.02
CA LYS A 71 8.97 -5.93 7.77
C LYS A 71 9.41 -5.00 6.65
N CYS A 72 8.82 -3.81 6.54
CA CYS A 72 9.01 -2.91 5.41
C CYS A 72 9.73 -1.61 5.77
N ALA A 73 9.72 -1.21 7.04
CA ALA A 73 10.28 0.06 7.51
C ALA A 73 11.48 -0.13 8.47
N GLU A 74 12.04 -1.35 8.56
CA GLU A 74 13.17 -1.68 9.44
C GLU A 74 12.92 -1.33 10.92
N GLY A 75 11.66 -1.38 11.36
CA GLY A 75 11.27 -1.01 12.72
C GLY A 75 11.11 0.50 12.97
N VAL A 76 11.32 1.33 11.94
CA VAL A 76 11.19 2.79 12.04
C VAL A 76 9.77 3.21 11.66
N ASP A 77 9.02 3.68 12.65
CA ASP A 77 7.66 4.21 12.46
C ASP A 77 7.70 5.74 12.38
N ASP A 78 7.93 6.26 11.18
CA ASP A 78 7.98 7.69 10.86
C ASP A 78 6.81 8.15 9.96
N CYS A 79 5.81 7.28 9.79
CA CYS A 79 4.65 7.48 8.91
C CYS A 79 4.98 7.72 7.43
N ASN A 80 6.22 7.52 7.00
CA ASN A 80 6.57 7.64 5.59
C ASN A 80 5.99 6.48 4.78
N PRO A 81 5.63 6.70 3.50
CA PRO A 81 5.20 5.63 2.64
C PRO A 81 6.33 4.62 2.42
N VAL A 82 6.03 3.32 2.56
CA VAL A 82 6.99 2.23 2.32
C VAL A 82 6.48 1.29 1.25
N TRP A 83 7.40 0.81 0.41
CA TRP A 83 7.10 -0.19 -0.60
C TRP A 83 6.81 -1.54 0.05
N VAL A 84 5.81 -2.24 -0.48
CA VAL A 84 5.44 -3.57 0.00
C VAL A 84 5.50 -4.55 -1.15
N SER A 85 6.26 -5.64 -0.96
CA SER A 85 6.34 -6.71 -1.95
C SER A 85 5.08 -7.59 -1.90
N VAL A 86 4.78 -8.27 -3.01
CA VAL A 86 3.68 -9.25 -3.04
C VAL A 86 3.92 -10.36 -2.01
N ASP A 87 5.16 -10.84 -1.89
CA ASP A 87 5.56 -11.88 -0.93
C ASP A 87 5.32 -11.43 0.52
N THR A 88 5.53 -10.15 0.82
CA THR A 88 5.23 -9.58 2.15
C THR A 88 3.72 -9.59 2.44
N LEU A 89 2.88 -9.27 1.46
CA LEU A 89 1.43 -9.34 1.63
C LEU A 89 0.97 -10.80 1.81
N GLU A 90 1.57 -11.74 1.08
CA GLU A 90 1.29 -13.17 1.24
C GLU A 90 1.69 -13.70 2.62
N ASP A 91 2.87 -13.30 3.13
CA ASP A 91 3.31 -13.64 4.49
C ASP A 91 2.36 -13.08 5.54
N LEU A 92 1.86 -11.85 5.37
CA LEU A 92 0.86 -11.28 6.28
C LEU A 92 -0.45 -12.08 6.26
N VAL A 93 -0.99 -12.38 5.08
CA VAL A 93 -2.22 -13.19 4.94
C VAL A 93 -2.03 -14.55 5.61
N LYS A 94 -0.87 -15.19 5.39
CA LYS A 94 -0.54 -16.48 6.02
C LYS A 94 -0.54 -16.36 7.55
N ARG A 95 0.13 -15.35 8.10
CA ARG A 95 0.17 -15.10 9.56
C ARG A 95 -1.22 -14.86 10.14
N CYS A 96 -2.06 -14.08 9.46
CA CYS A 96 -3.43 -13.85 9.89
C CYS A 96 -4.21 -15.16 9.94
N ARG A 97 -4.14 -15.99 8.89
CA ARG A 97 -4.80 -17.31 8.86
C ARG A 97 -4.28 -18.24 9.94
N ASP A 98 -2.96 -18.32 10.13
CA ASP A 98 -2.33 -19.15 11.16
C ASP A 98 -2.87 -18.77 12.57
N VAL A 99 -3.07 -17.47 12.84
CA VAL A 99 -3.65 -17.01 14.11
C VAL A 99 -5.15 -17.25 14.18
N ILE A 100 -5.89 -17.12 13.08
CA ILE A 100 -7.33 -17.42 13.04
C ILE A 100 -7.57 -18.90 13.37
N GLU A 101 -6.75 -19.80 12.82
CA GLU A 101 -6.83 -21.25 13.09
C GLU A 101 -6.28 -21.63 14.47
N HIS A 102 -5.29 -20.88 14.97
CA HIS A 102 -4.61 -21.11 16.25
C HIS A 102 -4.53 -19.84 17.11
N PRO A 103 -5.65 -19.36 17.68
CA PRO A 103 -5.70 -18.09 18.42
C PRO A 103 -4.75 -18.03 19.61
N GLU A 104 -4.39 -19.18 20.19
CA GLU A 104 -3.43 -19.27 21.29
C GLU A 104 -2.02 -18.80 20.91
N LYS A 105 -1.69 -18.79 19.61
CA LYS A 105 -0.39 -18.32 19.07
C LYS A 105 -0.40 -16.86 18.66
N ALA A 106 -1.52 -16.15 18.85
CA ALA A 106 -1.68 -14.78 18.40
C ALA A 106 -0.54 -13.86 18.86
N ARG A 107 -0.16 -13.97 20.14
CA ARG A 107 0.93 -13.18 20.72
C ARG A 107 2.30 -13.47 20.11
N ASP A 108 2.55 -14.68 19.64
CA ASP A 108 3.84 -15.06 19.07
C ASP A 108 3.95 -14.71 17.57
N ILE A 109 2.82 -14.69 16.85
CA ILE A 109 2.78 -14.52 15.40
C ILE A 109 2.51 -13.07 14.98
N LEU A 110 1.56 -12.41 15.65
CA LEU A 110 1.08 -11.05 15.36
C LEU A 110 0.83 -10.31 16.69
N GLU A 111 1.91 -9.96 17.37
CA GLU A 111 1.81 -9.28 18.65
C GLU A 111 1.16 -7.88 18.53
N THR A 112 0.35 -7.51 19.52
CA THR A 112 -0.22 -6.16 19.58
C THR A 112 0.83 -5.16 20.06
N SER A 113 0.71 -3.91 19.60
CA SER A 113 1.60 -2.82 20.00
C SER A 113 0.85 -1.78 20.82
N SER A 114 1.42 -1.39 21.96
CA SER A 114 0.87 -0.34 22.81
C SER A 114 1.36 1.04 22.37
N GLY A 115 0.48 2.03 22.41
CA GLY A 115 0.84 3.42 22.13
C GLY A 115 -0.36 4.32 22.33
N PHE A 116 -0.12 5.61 22.57
CA PHE A 116 -1.19 6.59 22.81
C PHE A 116 -2.25 6.61 21.69
N PHE A 117 -1.82 6.31 20.45
CA PHE A 117 -2.66 6.33 19.27
C PHE A 117 -3.16 4.95 18.81
N PHE A 118 -2.64 3.85 19.40
CA PHE A 118 -2.64 2.52 18.78
C PHE A 118 -3.83 1.64 19.16
N GLY A 119 -4.72 2.11 20.03
CA GLY A 119 -5.93 1.38 20.41
C GLY A 119 -5.67 0.29 21.46
N SER A 120 -6.49 -0.76 21.44
CA SER A 120 -6.45 -1.84 22.43
C SER A 120 -5.31 -2.83 22.13
N THR A 121 -4.73 -3.41 23.17
CA THR A 121 -3.73 -4.49 23.09
C THR A 121 -4.34 -5.86 23.39
N GLU A 122 -5.65 -5.93 23.61
CA GLU A 122 -6.36 -7.18 23.89
C GLU A 122 -6.50 -8.06 22.66
N TYR A 123 -6.32 -9.37 22.84
CA TYR A 123 -6.55 -10.40 21.83
C TYR A 123 -8.00 -10.89 21.90
N ASN A 124 -8.94 -9.97 21.67
CA ASN A 124 -10.37 -10.21 21.76
C ASN A 124 -11.02 -10.35 20.37
N GLU A 125 -12.35 -10.34 20.29
CA GLU A 125 -13.11 -10.44 19.03
C GLU A 125 -12.75 -9.35 18.01
N TYR A 126 -12.35 -8.16 18.45
CA TYR A 126 -11.94 -7.08 17.56
C TYR A 126 -10.60 -7.38 16.91
N TYR A 127 -9.64 -7.91 17.69
CA TYR A 127 -8.37 -8.38 17.16
C TYR A 127 -8.58 -9.45 16.07
N MET A 128 -9.43 -10.46 16.35
CA MET A 128 -9.71 -11.52 15.39
C MET A 128 -10.39 -10.99 14.12
N ARG A 129 -11.36 -10.08 14.27
CA ARG A 129 -12.04 -9.45 13.14
C ARG A 129 -11.09 -8.62 12.29
N ASP A 130 -10.11 -7.94 12.88
CA ASP A 130 -9.10 -7.21 12.11
C ASP A 130 -8.23 -8.15 11.27
N LEU A 131 -7.94 -9.37 11.76
CA LEU A 131 -7.24 -10.39 10.99
C LEU A 131 -8.08 -10.90 9.82
N GLU A 132 -9.34 -11.24 10.05
CA GLU A 132 -10.28 -11.70 9.01
C GLU A 132 -10.45 -10.64 7.91
N ASN A 133 -10.70 -9.39 8.31
CA ASN A 133 -10.79 -8.26 7.38
C ASN A 133 -9.49 -8.07 6.59
N THR A 134 -8.33 -8.26 7.23
CA THR A 134 -7.03 -8.17 6.55
C THR A 134 -6.89 -9.24 5.47
N VAL A 135 -7.27 -10.48 5.77
CA VAL A 135 -7.26 -11.58 4.80
C VAL A 135 -8.19 -11.26 3.62
N GLU A 136 -9.43 -10.86 3.90
CA GLU A 136 -10.43 -10.52 2.88
C GLU A 136 -9.97 -9.37 1.96
N MET A 137 -9.35 -8.33 2.52
CA MET A 137 -8.83 -7.22 1.73
C MET A 137 -7.62 -7.62 0.89
N LEU A 138 -6.64 -8.34 1.46
CA LEU A 138 -5.35 -8.53 0.82
C LEU A 138 -5.34 -9.60 -0.27
N GLU A 139 -6.15 -10.65 -0.16
CA GLU A 139 -6.20 -11.72 -1.18
C GLU A 139 -6.48 -11.22 -2.60
N PRO A 140 -7.56 -10.45 -2.86
CA PRO A 140 -7.81 -9.93 -4.21
C PRO A 140 -6.73 -8.94 -4.67
N ILE A 141 -6.11 -8.19 -3.74
CA ILE A 141 -5.01 -7.26 -4.04
C ILE A 141 -3.76 -8.02 -4.50
N ILE A 142 -3.40 -9.10 -3.81
CA ILE A 142 -2.28 -9.98 -4.15
C ILE A 142 -2.48 -10.55 -5.56
N GLU A 143 -3.67 -11.09 -5.84
CA GLU A 143 -3.99 -11.65 -7.15
C GLU A 143 -3.94 -10.59 -8.26
N PHE A 144 -4.39 -9.36 -7.98
CA PHE A 144 -4.25 -8.25 -8.91
C PHE A 144 -2.79 -7.90 -9.19
N LEU A 145 -1.96 -7.75 -8.17
CA LEU A 145 -0.54 -7.40 -8.31
C LEU A 145 0.28 -8.50 -9.00
N LYS A 146 -0.07 -9.77 -8.77
CA LYS A 146 0.55 -10.89 -9.48
C LYS A 146 0.31 -10.81 -10.99
N LYS A 147 -0.91 -10.45 -11.40
CA LYS A 147 -1.30 -10.33 -12.82
C LYS A 147 -0.80 -9.05 -13.47
N ASN A 148 -0.67 -7.96 -12.70
CA ASN A 148 -0.35 -6.63 -13.22
C ASN A 148 0.97 -6.10 -12.66
N LYS A 149 2.09 -6.54 -13.25
CA LYS A 149 3.47 -6.24 -12.78
C LYS A 149 3.89 -4.77 -12.86
N ASN A 150 3.13 -3.95 -13.57
CA ASN A 150 3.33 -2.49 -13.66
C ASN A 150 2.74 -1.72 -12.48
N TYR A 151 2.02 -2.40 -11.58
CA TYR A 151 1.54 -1.83 -10.33
C TYR A 151 2.42 -2.23 -9.16
N GLN A 152 2.50 -1.35 -8.17
CA GLN A 152 3.30 -1.53 -6.96
C GLN A 152 2.46 -1.20 -5.74
N ALA A 153 2.63 -1.95 -4.64
CA ALA A 153 1.95 -1.68 -3.39
C ALA A 153 2.77 -0.75 -2.49
N VAL A 154 2.09 0.20 -1.85
CA VAL A 154 2.69 1.16 -0.92
C VAL A 154 1.85 1.24 0.35
N TYR A 155 2.47 0.97 1.48
CA TYR A 155 1.85 1.12 2.79
C TYR A 155 2.15 2.51 3.37
N ARG A 156 1.19 3.09 4.10
CA ARG A 156 1.37 4.35 4.83
C ARG A 156 0.49 4.37 6.08
N ALA A 157 1.00 4.93 7.16
CA ALA A 157 0.24 5.19 8.38
C ALA A 157 0.13 6.70 8.68
N SER A 158 -0.78 7.04 9.58
CA SER A 158 -0.94 8.36 10.19
C SER A 158 -1.45 8.17 11.62
N TRP A 159 -0.77 8.76 12.60
CA TRP A 159 -1.16 8.67 14.01
C TRP A 159 -0.86 9.96 14.77
#